data_AF-A0A9P0CIN1-F1
#
_entry.id   AF-A0A9P0CIN1-F1
#
_cell.length_a   1.000
_cell.length_b   1.000
_cell.length_c   1.000
_cell.angle_alpha   90.00
_cell.angle_beta   90.00
_cell.angle_gamma   90.00
#
_symmetry.space_group_name_H-M   'P 1'
#
loop_
_entity.id
_entity.type
_entity.pdbx_description
1 polymer ?
#
loop_
_entity_poly.entity_id
_entity_poly.type
_entity_poly.pdbx_seq_one_letter_code
_entity_poly.pdbx_strand_id
1 'polypeptide(L)'
;MVQWGYSILSKQNEVLRSFLICSSFLVLKMMFMSIFTGTKRWIYKAFVNPEDAIRFRAEPKYEENVERVRRAHLNDIENISLFFIIGLLYTLTNPATVLAESLFLIYTIARIVHTVVYAVWPLPQPARGLSWSVGYLITGFMAAFSNPEDAKQFQAKPKIDDNVERVRRAHLNDVENIPLFFVAGLLYTLTNPAAILAKSLFLAYTVARVMHTFVYAVCPLPQPARGLSWFVGYLITGFMAVRSFIYFM
;
A
#
# COMPACT_ATOMS: atom_id res chain seq x y z
N MET A 1 17.64 -22.32 20.12
CA MET A 1 17.77 -22.41 18.65
C MET A 1 16.96 -21.28 17.97
N VAL A 2 17.28 -20.01 18.28
CA VAL A 2 16.59 -18.79 17.78
C VAL A 2 17.64 -17.72 17.47
N GLN A 3 18.63 -18.03 16.64
CA GLN A 3 19.67 -17.08 16.22
C GLN A 3 19.45 -16.53 14.79
N TRP A 4 18.57 -17.16 14.00
CA TRP A 4 18.36 -16.80 12.59
C TRP A 4 17.53 -15.53 12.37
N GLY A 5 16.63 -15.16 13.29
CA GLY A 5 15.77 -13.97 13.13
C GLY A 5 16.45 -12.64 13.47
N TYR A 6 17.40 -12.64 14.40
CA TYR A 6 18.06 -11.42 14.88
C TYR A 6 19.10 -10.86 13.90
N SER A 7 19.69 -11.70 13.05
CA SER A 7 20.68 -11.25 12.05
C SER A 7 20.02 -10.44 10.93
N ILE A 8 18.83 -10.84 10.48
CA ILE A 8 18.13 -10.23 9.36
C ILE A 8 17.63 -8.83 9.72
N LEU A 9 17.12 -8.64 10.94
CA LEU A 9 16.63 -7.36 11.47
C LEU A 9 17.76 -6.45 12.02
N SER A 10 19.02 -6.85 11.88
CA SER A 10 20.15 -6.04 12.31
C SER A 10 20.51 -4.98 11.26
N LYS A 11 21.01 -3.82 11.70
CA LYS A 11 21.54 -2.77 10.81
C LYS A 11 22.74 -3.22 9.95
N GLN A 12 23.32 -4.37 10.27
CA GLN A 12 24.47 -4.95 9.56
C GLN A 12 24.02 -5.69 8.30
N ASN A 13 22.74 -6.04 8.18
CA ASN A 13 22.19 -6.63 6.96
C ASN A 13 22.09 -5.55 5.87
N GLU A 14 22.88 -5.73 4.81
CA GLU A 14 22.98 -4.78 3.69
C GLU A 14 21.63 -4.58 3.00
N VAL A 15 20.85 -5.65 2.82
CA VAL A 15 19.52 -5.60 2.18
C VAL A 15 18.54 -4.77 3.01
N LEU A 16 18.49 -5.02 4.31
CA LEU A 16 17.62 -4.25 5.21
C LEU A 16 18.03 -2.79 5.27
N ARG A 17 19.34 -2.51 5.34
CA ARG A 17 19.86 -1.14 5.34
C ARG A 17 19.43 -0.39 4.09
N SER A 18 19.60 -1.00 2.92
CA SER A 18 19.24 -0.42 1.62
C SER A 18 17.72 -0.21 1.52
N PHE A 19 16.90 -1.15 2.01
CA PHE A 19 15.45 -1.00 2.13
C PHE A 19 15.06 0.19 3.02
N LEU A 20 15.68 0.33 4.20
CA LEU A 20 15.39 1.41 5.15
C LEU A 20 15.76 2.79 4.59
N ILE A 21 16.91 2.90 3.91
CA ILE A 21 17.32 4.14 3.24
C ILE A 21 16.32 4.53 2.16
N CYS A 22 15.98 3.61 1.25
CA CYS A 22 15.01 3.86 0.19
C CYS A 22 13.63 4.23 0.76
N SER A 23 13.18 3.51 1.78
CA SER A 23 11.90 3.78 2.45
C SER A 23 11.88 5.16 3.11
N SER A 24 12.98 5.57 3.75
CA SER A 24 13.11 6.89 4.36
C SER A 24 12.97 8.00 3.31
N PHE A 25 13.61 7.86 2.14
CA PHE A 25 13.45 8.80 1.02
C PHE A 25 12.01 8.87 0.51
N LEU A 26 11.35 7.72 0.37
CA LEU A 26 9.95 7.64 -0.08
C LEU A 26 8.98 8.29 0.91
N VAL A 27 9.18 8.10 2.22
CA VAL A 27 8.39 8.78 3.27
C VAL A 27 8.58 10.29 3.19
N LEU A 28 9.83 10.77 3.13
CA LEU A 28 10.13 12.20 3.01
C LEU A 28 9.47 12.81 1.76
N LYS A 29 9.48 12.09 0.64
CA LYS A 29 8.79 12.50 -0.59
C LYS A 29 7.27 12.60 -0.39
N MET A 30 6.64 11.64 0.29
CA MET A 30 5.20 11.69 0.58
C MET A 30 4.84 12.86 1.51
N MET A 31 5.67 13.12 2.52
CA MET A 31 5.52 14.30 3.37
C MET A 31 5.60 15.60 2.55
N PHE A 32 6.57 15.69 1.63
CA PHE A 32 6.69 16.81 0.70
C PHE A 32 5.43 16.96 -0.19
N MET A 33 4.85 15.87 -0.69
CA MET A 33 3.62 15.93 -1.49
C MET A 33 2.41 16.44 -0.71
N SER A 34 2.32 16.13 0.58
CA SER A 34 1.30 16.70 1.47
C SER A 34 1.45 18.22 1.58
N ILE A 35 2.66 18.70 1.86
CA ILE A 35 2.97 20.13 1.94
C ILE A 35 2.69 20.81 0.59
N PHE A 36 3.13 20.23 -0.52
CA PHE A 36 2.93 20.77 -1.86
C PHE A 36 1.45 20.91 -2.23
N THR A 37 0.62 19.94 -1.83
CA THR A 37 -0.84 20.04 -1.98
C THR A 37 -1.39 21.22 -1.18
N GLY A 38 -0.95 21.38 0.07
CA GLY A 38 -1.31 22.52 0.92
C GLY A 38 -0.92 23.86 0.30
N THR A 39 0.33 24.00 -0.14
CA THR A 39 0.81 25.23 -0.79
C THR A 39 0.00 25.57 -2.05
N LYS A 40 -0.36 24.56 -2.86
CA LYS A 40 -1.19 24.78 -4.07
C LYS A 40 -2.61 25.22 -3.71
N ARG A 41 -3.23 24.65 -2.67
CA ARG A 41 -4.54 25.11 -2.17
C ARG A 41 -4.49 26.58 -1.74
N TRP A 42 -3.41 26.98 -1.07
CA TRP A 42 -3.21 28.37 -0.65
C TRP A 42 -3.01 29.32 -1.84
N ILE A 43 -2.16 28.96 -2.81
CA ILE A 43 -1.90 29.77 -4.01
C ILE A 43 -3.18 29.98 -4.82
N TYR A 44 -3.96 28.92 -5.05
CA TYR A 44 -5.17 28.98 -5.87
C TYR A 44 -6.44 29.33 -5.08
N LYS A 45 -6.32 29.55 -3.76
CA LYS A 45 -7.45 29.76 -2.83
C LYS A 45 -8.56 28.71 -2.98
N ALA A 46 -8.16 27.47 -3.33
CA ALA A 46 -9.06 26.37 -3.61
C ALA A 46 -9.18 25.49 -2.36
N PHE A 47 -10.13 25.85 -1.50
CA PHE A 47 -10.45 25.09 -0.29
C PHE A 47 -11.59 24.11 -0.60
N VAL A 48 -11.45 22.86 -0.14
CA VAL A 48 -12.47 21.82 -0.32
C VAL A 48 -13.62 21.99 0.68
N ASN A 49 -13.27 22.50 1.85
CA ASN A 49 -14.12 22.56 3.01
C ASN A 49 -14.73 23.97 3.17
N PRO A 50 -16.06 24.10 3.35
CA PRO A 50 -16.72 25.38 3.45
C PRO A 50 -16.27 26.19 4.68
N GLU A 51 -15.92 25.54 5.78
CA GLU A 51 -15.41 26.19 7.00
C GLU A 51 -14.06 26.89 6.78
N ASP A 52 -13.16 26.26 6.02
CA ASP A 52 -11.87 26.83 5.64
C ASP A 52 -12.09 27.98 4.65
N ALA A 53 -13.02 27.80 3.71
CA ALA A 53 -13.38 28.78 2.71
C ALA A 53 -13.91 30.09 3.36
N ILE A 54 -14.79 29.97 4.36
CA ILE A 54 -15.32 31.09 5.16
C ILE A 54 -14.17 31.82 5.90
N ARG A 55 -13.26 31.07 6.53
CA ARG A 55 -12.11 31.62 7.26
C ARG A 55 -11.19 32.44 6.37
N PHE A 56 -11.03 32.04 5.11
CA PHE A 56 -10.18 32.71 4.12
C PHE A 56 -10.94 33.61 3.14
N ARG A 57 -12.24 33.85 3.37
CA ARG A 57 -13.14 34.61 2.47
C ARG A 57 -13.02 34.17 1.00
N ALA A 58 -12.88 32.86 0.79
CA ALA A 58 -12.83 32.23 -0.50
C ALA A 58 -14.07 31.32 -0.67
N GLU A 59 -14.50 31.07 -1.89
CA GLU A 59 -15.53 30.07 -2.15
C GLU A 59 -14.89 28.69 -2.35
N PRO A 60 -15.57 27.60 -1.94
CA PRO A 60 -15.11 26.25 -2.24
C PRO A 60 -15.00 26.08 -3.74
N LYS A 61 -13.76 25.95 -4.24
CA LYS A 61 -13.48 25.90 -5.67
C LYS A 61 -12.77 24.62 -6.04
N TYR A 62 -13.29 23.95 -7.06
CA TYR A 62 -12.58 22.85 -7.71
C TYR A 62 -11.47 23.43 -8.60
N GLU A 63 -10.22 23.05 -8.32
CA GLU A 63 -9.07 23.50 -9.09
C GLU A 63 -8.25 22.30 -9.55
N GLU A 64 -8.19 22.10 -10.87
CA GLU A 64 -7.54 20.95 -11.52
C GLU A 64 -6.06 20.82 -11.13
N ASN A 65 -5.36 21.94 -10.89
CA ASN A 65 -3.96 21.93 -10.47
C ASN A 65 -3.77 21.35 -9.06
N VAL A 66 -4.69 21.62 -8.13
CA VAL A 66 -4.67 21.04 -6.78
C VAL A 66 -5.03 19.56 -6.84
N GLU A 67 -6.05 19.23 -7.62
CA GLU A 67 -6.56 17.87 -7.78
C GLU A 67 -5.56 16.95 -8.49
N ARG A 68 -4.72 17.51 -9.37
CA ARG A 68 -3.60 16.79 -9.97
C ARG A 68 -2.55 16.38 -8.93
N VAL A 69 -2.15 17.30 -8.06
CA VAL A 69 -1.19 16.99 -6.98
C VAL A 69 -1.80 15.99 -5.99
N ARG A 70 -3.08 16.14 -5.65
CA ARG A 70 -3.80 15.17 -4.82
C ARG A 70 -3.83 13.77 -5.44
N ARG A 71 -4.10 13.64 -6.74
CA ARG A 71 -4.07 12.35 -7.44
C ARG A 71 -2.66 11.74 -7.46
N ALA A 72 -1.62 12.55 -7.63
CA ALA A 72 -0.24 12.06 -7.52
C ALA A 72 0.06 11.52 -6.11
N HIS A 73 -0.36 12.25 -5.07
CA HIS A 73 -0.17 11.83 -3.68
C HIS A 73 -0.99 10.57 -3.33
N LEU A 74 -2.23 10.45 -3.81
CA LEU A 74 -3.02 9.23 -3.67
C LEU A 74 -2.34 8.03 -4.33
N ASN A 75 -1.81 8.21 -5.54
CA ASN A 75 -1.06 7.15 -6.21
C ASN A 75 0.20 6.75 -5.43
N ASP A 76 0.87 7.71 -4.77
CA ASP A 76 1.98 7.40 -3.87
C ASP A 76 1.52 6.57 -2.67
N ILE A 77 0.41 6.95 -2.03
CA ILE A 77 -0.17 6.19 -0.91
C ILE A 77 -0.49 4.76 -1.34
N GLU A 78 -1.11 4.56 -2.51
CA GLU A 78 -1.47 3.23 -3.01
C GLU A 78 -0.23 2.36 -3.30
N ASN A 79 0.80 2.91 -3.98
CA ASN A 79 1.94 2.11 -4.43
C ASN A 79 3.04 1.99 -3.36
N ILE A 80 3.39 3.07 -2.68
CA ILE A 80 4.48 3.09 -1.69
C ILE A 80 4.11 2.29 -0.44
N SER A 81 2.85 2.35 0.00
CA SER A 81 2.38 1.50 1.11
C SER A 81 2.53 0.02 0.80
N LEU A 82 2.18 -0.40 -0.41
CA LEU A 82 2.38 -1.78 -0.87
C LEU A 82 3.87 -2.15 -0.94
N PHE A 83 4.72 -1.24 -1.42
CA PHE A 83 6.16 -1.45 -1.45
C PHE A 83 6.76 -1.60 -0.06
N PHE A 84 6.30 -0.85 0.96
CA PHE A 84 6.80 -1.03 2.32
C PHE A 84 6.51 -2.43 2.86
N ILE A 85 5.31 -2.94 2.59
CA ILE A 85 4.89 -4.27 3.03
C ILE A 85 5.70 -5.34 2.27
N ILE A 86 5.64 -5.32 0.94
CA ILE A 86 6.26 -6.34 0.10
C ILE A 86 7.79 -6.29 0.17
N GLY A 87 8.37 -5.09 0.21
CA GLY A 87 9.82 -4.91 0.36
C GLY A 87 10.33 -5.47 1.69
N LEU A 88 9.60 -5.23 2.79
CA LEU A 88 9.93 -5.83 4.08
C LEU A 88 9.83 -7.36 4.01
N LEU A 89 8.73 -7.92 3.49
CA LEU A 89 8.57 -9.36 3.34
C LEU A 89 9.69 -9.97 2.48
N TYR A 90 10.05 -9.30 1.38
CA TYR A 90 11.15 -9.71 0.51
C TYR A 90 12.51 -9.67 1.21
N THR A 91 12.76 -8.73 2.13
CA THR A 91 14.01 -8.77 2.94
C THR A 91 14.07 -10.00 3.85
N LEU A 92 12.92 -10.50 4.31
CA LEU A 92 12.83 -11.67 5.19
C LEU A 92 13.06 -13.00 4.44
N THR A 93 12.95 -13.01 3.10
CA THR A 93 13.22 -14.21 2.28
C THR A 93 14.70 -14.42 1.98
N ASN A 94 15.59 -13.63 2.58
CA ASN A 94 17.04 -13.66 2.35
C ASN A 94 17.45 -13.65 0.85
N PRO A 95 17.03 -12.62 0.10
CA PRO A 95 17.29 -12.53 -1.33
C PRO A 95 18.76 -12.18 -1.63
N ALA A 96 19.19 -12.40 -2.88
CA ALA A 96 20.50 -11.95 -3.33
C ALA A 96 20.64 -10.42 -3.16
N THR A 97 21.72 -9.98 -2.51
CA THR A 97 21.94 -8.59 -2.08
C THR A 97 21.83 -7.60 -3.24
N VAL A 98 22.62 -7.81 -4.29
CA VAL A 98 22.67 -6.95 -5.49
C VAL A 98 21.29 -6.80 -6.16
N LEU A 99 20.53 -7.89 -6.21
CA LEU A 99 19.21 -7.89 -6.84
C LEU A 99 18.22 -7.11 -5.97
N ALA A 100 18.21 -7.33 -4.66
CA ALA A 100 17.30 -6.60 -3.76
C ALA A 100 17.60 -5.09 -3.74
N GLU A 101 18.87 -4.71 -3.67
CA GLU A 101 19.29 -3.30 -3.67
C GLU A 101 18.91 -2.58 -4.96
N SER A 102 19.16 -3.22 -6.11
CA SER A 102 18.79 -2.64 -7.40
C SER A 102 17.28 -2.48 -7.53
N LEU A 103 16.47 -3.45 -7.09
CA LEU A 103 15.00 -3.33 -7.10
C LEU A 103 14.51 -2.15 -6.25
N PHE A 104 15.01 -2.00 -5.01
CA PHE A 104 14.61 -0.89 -4.13
C PHE A 104 15.02 0.47 -4.70
N LEU A 105 16.21 0.56 -5.28
CA LEU A 105 16.71 1.79 -5.89
C LEU A 105 15.91 2.17 -7.14
N ILE A 106 15.71 1.23 -8.07
CA ILE A 106 14.96 1.47 -9.32
C ILE A 106 13.51 1.83 -8.98
N TYR A 107 12.89 1.16 -8.00
CA TYR A 107 11.56 1.53 -7.51
C TYR A 107 11.54 2.98 -7.01
N THR A 108 12.48 3.36 -6.16
CA THR A 108 12.57 4.71 -5.59
C THR A 108 12.71 5.76 -6.68
N ILE A 109 13.62 5.55 -7.64
CA ILE A 109 13.82 6.45 -8.79
C ILE A 109 12.54 6.53 -9.62
N ALA A 110 11.91 5.40 -9.95
CA ALA A 110 10.67 5.37 -10.73
C ALA A 110 9.54 6.16 -10.05
N ARG A 111 9.41 6.08 -8.72
CA ARG A 111 8.42 6.85 -7.95
C ARG A 111 8.73 8.35 -7.92
N ILE A 112 10.01 8.74 -7.81
CA ILE A 112 10.42 10.15 -7.91
C ILE A 112 10.07 10.69 -9.29
N VAL A 113 10.46 9.99 -10.37
CA VAL A 113 10.15 10.36 -11.75
C VAL A 113 8.64 10.45 -11.96
N HIS A 114 7.85 9.48 -11.49
CA HIS A 114 6.39 9.53 -11.59
C HIS A 114 5.83 10.80 -10.94
N THR A 115 6.32 11.17 -9.77
CA THR A 115 5.88 12.38 -9.05
C THR A 115 6.23 13.65 -9.84
N VAL A 116 7.45 13.74 -10.36
CA VAL A 116 7.89 14.88 -11.17
C VAL A 116 7.03 15.00 -12.42
N VAL A 117 6.86 13.91 -13.16
CA VAL A 117 6.12 13.88 -14.44
C VAL A 117 4.61 14.10 -14.24
N TYR A 118 4.07 13.78 -13.07
CA TYR A 118 2.64 13.96 -12.77
C TYR A 118 2.31 15.34 -12.19
N ALA A 119 3.09 15.80 -11.21
CA ALA A 119 2.73 16.94 -10.36
C ALA A 119 3.58 18.19 -10.57
N VAL A 120 4.87 18.05 -10.94
CA VAL A 120 5.79 19.19 -11.10
C VAL A 120 5.86 19.66 -12.54
N TRP A 121 6.10 18.72 -13.46
CA TRP A 121 6.19 18.95 -14.89
C TRP A 121 5.24 17.99 -15.62
N PRO A 122 3.96 18.37 -15.80
CA PRO A 122 2.96 17.51 -16.40
C PRO A 122 3.31 17.16 -17.85
N LEU A 123 3.91 15.99 -18.08
CA LEU A 123 4.13 15.50 -19.45
C LEU A 123 2.88 14.82 -20.00
N PRO A 124 2.66 14.89 -21.32
CA PRO A 124 1.64 14.09 -21.97
C PRO A 124 1.89 12.59 -21.73
N GLN A 125 0.83 11.79 -21.86
CA GLN A 125 1.00 10.33 -21.95
C GLN A 125 1.96 10.02 -23.11
N PRO A 126 2.88 9.05 -23.00
CA PRO A 126 2.85 7.86 -22.12
C PRO A 126 3.77 7.92 -20.88
N ALA A 127 4.50 9.01 -20.64
CA ALA A 127 5.55 9.07 -19.63
C ALA A 127 5.09 8.70 -18.20
N ARG A 128 3.85 9.09 -17.85
CA ARG A 128 3.20 8.72 -16.58
C ARG A 128 2.93 7.22 -16.47
N GLY A 129 2.38 6.63 -17.52
CA GLY A 129 2.07 5.19 -17.55
C GLY A 129 3.32 4.33 -17.48
N LEU A 130 4.38 4.73 -18.19
CA LEU A 130 5.66 4.00 -18.19
C LEU A 130 6.32 4.03 -16.81
N SER A 131 6.44 5.19 -16.18
CA SER A 131 7.05 5.33 -14.84
C SER A 131 6.25 4.60 -13.75
N TRP A 132 4.91 4.63 -13.83
CA TRP A 132 4.06 3.83 -12.95
C TRP A 132 4.25 2.32 -13.16
N SER A 133 4.32 1.86 -14.42
CA SER A 133 4.45 0.44 -14.76
C SER A 133 5.74 -0.17 -14.21
N VAL A 134 6.85 0.57 -14.25
CA VAL A 134 8.14 0.10 -13.69
C VAL A 134 8.01 -0.20 -12.21
N GLY A 135 7.43 0.72 -11.42
CA GLY A 135 7.22 0.52 -10.00
C GLY A 135 6.28 -0.66 -9.71
N TYR A 136 5.19 -0.76 -10.47
CA TYR A 136 4.21 -1.83 -10.32
C TYR A 136 4.79 -3.21 -10.63
N LEU A 137 5.60 -3.34 -11.69
CA LEU A 137 6.26 -4.59 -12.05
C LEU A 137 7.30 -5.02 -10.99
N ILE A 138 8.03 -4.07 -10.40
CA ILE A 138 8.99 -4.37 -9.32
C ILE A 138 8.26 -4.88 -8.07
N THR A 139 7.18 -4.21 -7.66
CA THR A 139 6.36 -4.66 -6.53
C THR A 139 5.73 -6.03 -6.80
N GLY A 140 5.23 -6.25 -8.03
CA GLY A 140 4.70 -7.55 -8.45
C GLY A 140 5.77 -8.65 -8.49
N PHE A 141 6.98 -8.34 -8.95
CA PHE A 141 8.12 -9.27 -8.92
C PHE A 141 8.45 -9.67 -7.48
N MET A 142 8.66 -8.71 -6.57
CA MET A 142 8.97 -9.03 -5.17
C MET A 142 7.84 -9.83 -4.49
N ALA A 143 6.58 -9.55 -4.82
CA ALA A 143 5.44 -10.31 -4.32
C ALA A 143 5.43 -11.76 -4.85
N ALA A 144 5.65 -11.96 -6.15
CA ALA A 144 5.69 -13.29 -6.75
C ALA A 144 6.84 -14.15 -6.21
N PHE A 145 8.01 -13.54 -5.95
CA PHE A 145 9.14 -14.26 -5.36
C PHE A 145 8.96 -14.54 -3.86
N SER A 146 8.06 -13.83 -3.17
CA SER A 146 7.70 -14.13 -1.79
C SER A 146 6.74 -15.31 -1.62
N ASN A 147 6.08 -15.76 -2.71
CA ASN A 147 5.25 -16.97 -2.72
C ASN A 147 5.34 -17.69 -4.08
N PRO A 148 6.17 -18.74 -4.23
CA PRO A 148 6.52 -19.33 -5.53
C PRO A 148 5.38 -20.06 -6.27
N GLU A 149 4.15 -20.13 -5.72
CA GLU A 149 3.03 -20.86 -6.31
C GLU A 149 2.16 -20.03 -7.29
N ASP A 150 2.19 -18.69 -7.24
CA ASP A 150 1.25 -17.85 -7.98
C ASP A 150 1.93 -16.98 -9.04
N ALA A 151 2.21 -17.58 -10.20
CA ALA A 151 2.83 -16.89 -11.33
C ALA A 151 2.26 -17.31 -12.69
N LYS A 152 0.96 -17.10 -12.96
CA LYS A 152 0.43 -17.03 -14.34
C LYS A 152 -0.72 -16.02 -14.49
N GLN A 153 -0.75 -15.38 -15.67
CA GLN A 153 -1.57 -14.24 -16.11
C GLN A 153 -1.10 -12.89 -15.51
N PHE A 154 -0.80 -11.83 -16.28
CA PHE A 154 -1.75 -11.01 -17.00
C PHE A 154 -1.07 -10.11 -18.07
N GLN A 155 -1.79 -9.82 -19.15
CA GLN A 155 -1.62 -8.61 -19.97
C GLN A 155 -3.01 -8.05 -20.31
N ALA A 156 -3.31 -6.82 -19.89
CA ALA A 156 -4.48 -6.08 -20.38
C ALA A 156 -4.29 -4.56 -20.26
N LYS A 157 -4.81 -3.81 -21.24
CA LYS A 157 -4.74 -2.34 -21.34
C LYS A 157 -5.97 -1.68 -20.67
N PRO A 158 -5.82 -0.48 -20.07
CA PRO A 158 -6.90 0.16 -19.30
C PRO A 158 -7.95 0.84 -20.21
N LYS A 159 -9.23 0.65 -19.86
CA LYS A 159 -10.40 1.39 -20.36
C LYS A 159 -11.23 1.79 -19.13
N ILE A 160 -11.77 3.01 -19.09
CA ILE A 160 -12.58 3.48 -17.96
C ILE A 160 -14.01 2.97 -18.16
N ASP A 161 -14.47 2.14 -17.23
CA ASP A 161 -15.75 1.39 -17.24
C ASP A 161 -16.27 1.33 -15.78
N ASP A 162 -17.58 1.23 -15.54
CA ASP A 162 -18.19 1.16 -14.20
C ASP A 162 -17.68 -0.05 -13.39
N ASN A 163 -17.23 -1.09 -14.09
CA ASN A 163 -16.53 -2.23 -13.51
C ASN A 163 -15.20 -1.84 -12.86
N VAL A 164 -14.51 -0.82 -13.38
CA VAL A 164 -13.25 -0.30 -12.83
C VAL A 164 -13.49 0.40 -11.49
N GLU A 165 -14.60 1.12 -11.33
CA GLU A 165 -14.93 1.74 -10.05
C GLU A 165 -15.27 0.71 -8.97
N ARG A 166 -15.79 -0.45 -9.36
CA ARG A 166 -16.00 -1.58 -8.45
C ARG A 166 -14.65 -2.17 -8.01
N VAL A 167 -13.72 -2.39 -8.92
CA VAL A 167 -12.36 -2.84 -8.59
C VAL A 167 -11.64 -1.80 -7.72
N ARG A 168 -11.79 -0.50 -8.00
CA ARG A 168 -11.22 0.58 -7.19
C ARG A 168 -11.76 0.58 -5.76
N ARG A 169 -13.06 0.32 -5.56
CA ARG A 169 -13.67 0.19 -4.22
C ARG A 169 -13.17 -1.05 -3.48
N ALA A 170 -13.01 -2.18 -4.17
CA ALA A 170 -12.38 -3.36 -3.59
C ALA A 170 -10.94 -3.07 -3.15
N HIS A 171 -10.16 -2.44 -4.04
CA HIS A 171 -8.78 -2.04 -3.76
C HIS A 171 -8.67 -1.08 -2.58
N LEU A 172 -9.51 -0.04 -2.50
CA LEU A 172 -9.55 0.87 -1.36
C LEU A 172 -9.87 0.14 -0.05
N ASN A 173 -10.81 -0.81 -0.08
CA ASN A 173 -11.12 -1.63 1.09
C ASN A 173 -9.91 -2.45 1.55
N ASP A 174 -9.16 -3.01 0.61
CA ASP A 174 -7.93 -3.76 0.91
C ASP A 174 -6.84 -2.82 1.46
N VAL A 175 -6.68 -1.63 0.89
CA VAL A 175 -5.76 -0.58 1.38
C VAL A 175 -6.09 -0.13 2.80
N GLU A 176 -7.38 -0.08 3.18
CA GLU A 176 -7.77 0.29 4.54
C GLU A 176 -7.58 -0.86 5.55
N ASN A 177 -7.87 -2.10 5.15
CA ASN A 177 -7.92 -3.23 6.08
C ASN A 177 -6.62 -4.00 6.24
N ILE A 178 -5.80 -4.10 5.18
CA ILE A 178 -4.54 -4.85 5.22
C ILE A 178 -3.54 -4.22 6.21
N PRO A 179 -3.32 -2.89 6.22
CA PRO A 179 -2.44 -2.26 7.21
C PRO A 179 -2.90 -2.49 8.66
N LEU A 180 -4.21 -2.45 8.91
CA LEU A 180 -4.78 -2.71 10.25
C LEU A 180 -4.48 -4.14 10.71
N PHE A 181 -4.64 -5.11 9.82
CA PHE A 181 -4.30 -6.50 10.11
C PHE A 181 -2.79 -6.69 10.32
N PHE A 182 -1.92 -6.02 9.55
CA PHE A 182 -0.48 -6.10 9.76
C PHE A 182 -0.07 -5.59 11.14
N VAL A 183 -0.61 -4.45 11.57
CA VAL A 183 -0.33 -3.91 12.92
C VAL A 183 -0.84 -4.85 14.00
N ALA A 184 -2.10 -5.30 13.90
CA ALA A 184 -2.68 -6.23 14.87
C ALA A 184 -1.97 -7.59 14.90
N GLY A 185 -1.59 -8.12 13.74
CA GLY A 185 -0.86 -9.36 13.59
C GLY A 185 0.55 -9.28 14.15
N LEU A 186 1.25 -8.17 13.91
CA LEU A 186 2.58 -7.94 14.49
C LEU A 186 2.49 -7.87 16.02
N LEU A 187 1.58 -7.06 16.56
CA LEU A 187 1.32 -7.01 18.01
C LEU A 187 0.97 -8.39 18.58
N TYR A 188 0.18 -9.18 17.86
CA TYR A 188 -0.18 -10.53 18.27
C TYR A 188 1.02 -11.46 18.30
N THR A 189 1.94 -11.40 17.34
CA THR A 189 3.16 -12.21 17.36
C THR A 189 4.08 -11.89 18.54
N LEU A 190 4.06 -10.65 19.04
CA LEU A 190 4.83 -10.26 20.23
C LEU A 190 4.30 -10.89 21.53
N THR A 191 3.06 -11.40 21.53
CA THR A 191 2.49 -12.12 22.69
C THR A 191 2.94 -13.58 22.80
N ASN A 192 3.83 -14.03 21.90
CA ASN A 192 4.29 -15.42 21.78
C ASN A 192 3.12 -16.45 21.71
N PRO A 193 2.18 -16.29 20.76
CA PRO A 193 1.02 -17.15 20.65
C PRO A 193 1.38 -18.56 20.13
N ALA A 194 0.51 -19.53 20.37
CA ALA A 194 0.67 -20.88 19.82
C ALA A 194 0.78 -20.82 18.29
N ALA A 195 1.88 -21.37 17.74
CA ALA A 195 2.22 -21.25 16.32
C ALA A 195 1.12 -21.75 15.36
N ILE A 196 0.38 -22.80 15.75
CA ILE A 196 -0.74 -23.34 14.95
C ILE A 196 -1.86 -22.32 14.85
N LEU A 197 -2.17 -21.65 15.95
CA LEU A 197 -3.26 -20.68 16.03
C LEU A 197 -2.91 -19.37 15.32
N ALA A 198 -1.66 -18.90 15.44
CA ALA A 198 -1.20 -17.74 14.68
C ALA A 198 -1.22 -18.00 13.16
N LYS A 199 -0.72 -19.16 12.72
CA LYS A 199 -0.73 -19.56 11.31
C LYS A 199 -2.16 -19.70 10.77
N SER A 200 -3.06 -20.32 11.52
CA SER A 200 -4.45 -20.50 11.07
C SER A 200 -5.18 -19.16 10.96
N LEU A 201 -4.96 -18.22 11.88
CA LEU A 201 -5.53 -16.88 11.80
C LEU A 201 -5.01 -16.09 10.59
N PHE A 202 -3.70 -16.16 10.33
CA PHE A 202 -3.11 -15.48 9.18
C PHE A 202 -3.57 -16.08 7.84
N LEU A 203 -3.66 -17.40 7.76
CA LEU A 203 -4.19 -18.09 6.58
C LEU A 203 -5.68 -17.79 6.38
N ALA A 204 -6.49 -17.87 7.44
CA ALA A 204 -7.92 -17.58 7.38
C ALA A 204 -8.20 -16.13 6.97
N TYR A 205 -7.40 -15.17 7.45
CA TYR A 205 -7.50 -13.78 7.02
C TYR A 205 -7.17 -13.63 5.52
N THR A 206 -6.10 -14.28 5.06
CA THR A 206 -5.69 -14.25 3.66
C THR A 206 -6.78 -14.82 2.75
N VAL A 207 -7.33 -15.98 3.09
CA VAL A 207 -8.45 -16.61 2.36
C VAL A 207 -9.68 -15.70 2.39
N ALA A 208 -10.02 -15.10 3.52
CA ALA A 208 -11.16 -14.18 3.63
C ALA A 208 -10.98 -12.95 2.73
N ARG A 209 -9.76 -12.42 2.59
CA ARG A 209 -9.46 -11.29 1.70
C ARG A 209 -9.55 -11.67 0.23
N VAL A 210 -8.95 -12.80 -0.16
CA VAL A 210 -9.08 -13.33 -1.53
C VAL A 210 -10.55 -13.57 -1.89
N MET A 211 -11.33 -14.15 -0.97
CA MET A 211 -12.76 -14.36 -1.14
C MET A 211 -13.53 -13.04 -1.22
N HIS A 212 -13.20 -12.04 -0.42
CA HIS A 212 -13.80 -10.71 -0.50
C HIS A 212 -13.54 -10.07 -1.87
N THR A 213 -12.30 -10.08 -2.36
CA THR A 213 -11.95 -9.57 -3.69
C THR A 213 -12.69 -10.34 -4.79
N PHE A 214 -12.79 -11.67 -4.67
CA PHE A 214 -13.52 -12.50 -5.63
C PHE A 214 -15.02 -12.20 -5.65
N VAL A 215 -15.67 -12.15 -4.48
CA VAL A 215 -17.12 -11.91 -4.32
C VAL A 215 -17.50 -10.46 -4.64
N TYR A 216 -16.57 -9.52 -4.48
CA TYR A 216 -16.82 -8.11 -4.73
C TYR A 216 -16.50 -7.71 -6.18
N ALA A 217 -15.39 -8.18 -6.74
CA ALA A 217 -14.87 -7.71 -8.03
C ALA A 217 -15.01 -8.72 -9.18
N VAL A 218 -14.86 -10.01 -8.94
CA VAL A 218 -14.85 -11.05 -9.99
C VAL A 218 -16.24 -11.65 -10.23
N CYS A 219 -16.90 -12.11 -9.17
CA CYS A 219 -18.24 -12.65 -9.19
C CYS A 219 -19.13 -11.86 -8.22
N PRO A 220 -19.81 -10.79 -8.68
CA PRO A 220 -20.56 -9.89 -7.81
C PRO A 220 -21.82 -10.57 -7.26
N LEU A 221 -21.71 -11.28 -6.15
CA LEU A 221 -22.85 -11.91 -5.47
C LEU A 221 -23.69 -10.86 -4.72
N PRO A 222 -25.02 -11.01 -4.62
CA PRO A 222 -25.83 -10.14 -3.78
C PRO A 222 -25.48 -10.30 -2.28
N GLN A 223 -25.89 -9.33 -1.46
CA GLN A 223 -25.86 -9.50 0.00
C GLN A 223 -26.70 -10.74 0.37
N PRO A 224 -26.27 -11.60 1.31
CA PRO A 224 -25.35 -11.33 2.43
C PRO A 224 -23.87 -11.72 2.21
N ALA A 225 -23.52 -12.38 1.09
CA ALA A 225 -22.20 -12.96 0.88
C ALA A 225 -21.04 -11.95 1.00
N ARG A 226 -21.23 -10.73 0.46
CA ARG A 226 -20.24 -9.63 0.55
C ARG A 226 -19.94 -9.23 2.00
N GLY A 227 -21.00 -9.07 2.79
CA GLY A 227 -20.89 -8.68 4.20
C GLY A 227 -20.19 -9.76 5.03
N LEU A 228 -20.53 -11.03 4.78
CA LEU A 228 -19.91 -12.17 5.46
C LEU A 228 -18.41 -12.28 5.17
N SER A 229 -17.98 -12.17 3.91
CA SER A 229 -16.55 -12.22 3.56
C SER A 229 -15.73 -11.10 4.19
N TRP A 230 -16.31 -9.89 4.30
CA TRP A 230 -15.66 -8.75 4.95
C TRP A 230 -15.60 -8.91 6.47
N PHE A 231 -16.71 -9.37 7.08
CA PHE A 231 -16.85 -9.52 8.52
C PHE A 231 -15.87 -10.52 9.11
N VAL A 232 -15.58 -11.63 8.41
CA VAL A 232 -14.59 -12.63 8.83
C VAL A 232 -13.20 -12.00 9.00
N GLY A 233 -12.75 -11.18 8.04
CA GLY A 233 -11.46 -10.49 8.14
C GLY A 233 -11.40 -9.48 9.29
N TYR A 234 -12.52 -8.81 9.57
CA TYR A 234 -12.65 -7.84 10.67
C TYR A 234 -12.61 -8.54 12.04
N LEU A 235 -13.33 -9.66 12.20
CA LEU A 235 -13.31 -10.46 13.42
C LEU A 235 -11.92 -10.99 13.76
N ILE A 236 -11.19 -11.49 12.77
CA ILE A 236 -9.82 -11.99 12.95
C ILE A 236 -8.90 -10.87 13.43
N THR A 237 -8.99 -9.70 12.79
CA THR A 237 -8.20 -8.51 13.16
C THR A 237 -8.53 -8.04 14.58
N GLY A 238 -9.83 -7.97 14.92
CA GLY A 238 -10.29 -7.58 16.25
C GLY A 238 -9.87 -8.57 17.34
N PHE A 239 -9.95 -9.87 17.08
CA PHE A 239 -9.50 -10.90 18.02
C PHE A 239 -8.02 -10.76 18.36
N MET A 240 -7.16 -10.58 17.34
CA MET A 240 -5.73 -10.38 17.54
C MET A 240 -5.43 -9.10 18.31
N ALA A 241 -6.13 -8.00 18.01
CA ALA A 241 -5.97 -6.74 18.71
C ALA A 241 -6.37 -6.85 20.20
N VAL A 242 -7.54 -7.42 20.50
CA VAL A 242 -8.03 -7.60 21.88
C VAL A 242 -7.10 -8.51 22.67
N ARG A 243 -6.66 -9.63 22.09
CA ARG A 243 -5.77 -10.56 22.77
C ARG A 243 -4.39 -9.96 23.04
N SER A 244 -3.89 -9.15 22.11
CA SER A 244 -2.65 -8.38 22.32
C SER A 244 -2.83 -7.36 23.44
N PHE A 245 -3.93 -6.64 23.46
CA PHE A 245 -4.23 -5.65 24.49
C PHE A 245 -4.31 -6.27 25.90
N ILE A 246 -5.01 -7.38 26.07
CA ILE A 246 -5.12 -8.09 27.35
C ILE A 246 -3.75 -8.56 27.85
N TYR A 247 -2.84 -8.95 26.96
CA TYR A 247 -1.52 -9.43 27.35
C TYR A 247 -0.59 -8.31 27.85
N PHE A 248 -0.76 -7.08 27.35
CA PHE A 248 0.08 -5.94 27.68
C PHE A 248 -0.49 -5.02 28.78
N MET A 249 -1.71 -5.29 29.27
CA MET A 249 -2.27 -4.69 30.51
C MET A 249 -1.85 -5.50 31.73
#